data_AF-A0A426V100-F1
#
_entry.id   AF-A0A426V100-F1
#
_cell.length_a   1.000
_cell.length_b   1.000
_cell.length_c   1.000
_cell.angle_alpha   90.00
_cell.angle_beta   90.00
_cell.angle_gamma   90.00
#
_symmetry.space_group_name_H-M   'P 1'
#
loop_
_entity.id
_entity.type
_entity.pdbx_description
1 polymer ?
#
loop_
_entity_poly.entity_id
_entity_poly.type
_entity_poly.pdbx_seq_one_letter_code
_entity_poly.pdbx_strand_id
1 'polypeptide(L)'
;MVLPPGAGAPPPPDDPTLTFQRAPRWPLPPPPATQFPPPSVQPRSDASRVAGGLALLAVPVVALVVAYVLPTIRTYELSRLQGFALGETEDAGGANYDSVLASGELWDGIGHLLGPTGLMVLGGAVVAPLIALLVHRAGAGVRAVARVAWALAAITFAPAALTVAWLVDRVVTESEVQASLYDWPCLVSGVVIGTGVLTGLAALRGGNADGRTAGTVAAAAGLTALALAAAGLQTFAFDTISGLPADVRLPLHQVYDGVRAGMDVGSAAATSVILLGILAVLGVGAAVLFAAAKVRIDVDPEPAEPAGTRAGAAVAAFAVLLLALAAVGYFLLPWLARAGEVSDPPQDLWFTIRRTWVPPLITTGVAVTAAAVGGFAIGALRPFGDASRWVLLLFAPWLFVGTGPLAAAHLEAVAEPGEWVVIGSLPPRAWIAVPLLFLFTALCWGLQDRRRARIAQGHPRGAANAAFAKAALPFALLAVLALLLVHVQDLFWNELTYQDMLSAGVMRYALEHLDFEHTGIAYGFPLPVLIPYALAAAALAVWYLPRVAVRTGRA
;
A
#
# COMPACT_ATOMS: atom_id res chain seq x y z
N MET A 1 -56.28 55.37 25.51
CA MET A 1 -55.14 56.28 25.76
C MET A 1 -54.03 55.90 24.80
N VAL A 2 -53.81 56.74 23.79
CA VAL A 2 -52.83 56.56 22.71
C VAL A 2 -51.68 57.50 23.02
N LEU A 3 -50.46 56.98 23.11
CA LEU A 3 -49.24 57.78 23.35
C LEU A 3 -48.82 58.51 22.06
N PRO A 4 -48.36 59.77 22.15
CA PRO A 4 -47.91 60.53 20.99
C PRO A 4 -46.52 60.04 20.51
N PRO A 5 -46.21 60.19 19.21
CA PRO A 5 -44.92 59.82 18.65
C PRO A 5 -43.82 60.73 19.18
N GLY A 6 -42.76 60.09 19.69
CA GLY A 6 -41.63 60.74 20.34
C GLY A 6 -40.86 61.69 19.43
N ALA A 7 -40.56 62.86 20.00
CA ALA A 7 -39.65 63.85 19.49
C ALA A 7 -38.26 63.24 19.23
N GLY A 8 -37.74 63.47 18.03
CA GLY A 8 -36.39 63.11 17.65
C GLY A 8 -35.36 63.80 18.55
N ALA A 9 -34.42 63.02 19.06
CA ALA A 9 -33.22 63.57 19.67
C ALA A 9 -32.40 64.32 18.59
N PRO A 10 -31.87 65.52 18.88
CA PRO A 10 -30.98 66.20 17.96
C PRO A 10 -29.71 65.36 17.73
N PRO A 11 -29.18 65.31 16.50
CA PRO A 11 -27.91 64.65 16.23
C PRO A 11 -26.79 65.30 17.07
N PRO A 12 -25.82 64.51 17.55
CA PRO A 12 -24.69 65.05 18.30
C PRO A 12 -23.92 66.06 17.42
N PRO A 13 -23.39 67.14 18.02
CA PRO A 13 -22.60 68.13 17.29
C PRO A 13 -21.36 67.47 16.69
N ASP A 14 -21.15 67.66 15.39
CA ASP A 14 -19.92 67.31 14.69
C ASP A 14 -18.77 68.06 15.35
N ASP A 15 -17.98 67.36 16.17
CA ASP A 15 -16.76 67.89 16.77
C ASP A 15 -15.62 67.80 15.73
N PRO A 16 -15.18 68.92 15.11
CA PRO A 16 -14.13 68.90 14.11
C PRO A 16 -12.74 68.60 14.70
N THR A 17 -12.64 68.39 16.03
CA THR A 17 -11.38 68.04 16.70
C THR A 17 -11.18 66.53 16.87
N LEU A 18 -12.17 65.70 16.55
CA LEU A 18 -12.00 64.25 16.47
C LEU A 18 -11.33 63.88 15.13
N THR A 19 -10.02 64.10 15.06
CA THR A 19 -9.17 63.40 14.09
C THR A 19 -9.28 61.90 14.37
N PHE A 20 -10.12 61.20 13.62
CA PHE A 20 -10.10 59.75 13.55
C PHE A 20 -8.68 59.33 13.20
N GLN A 21 -7.92 58.86 14.21
CA GLN A 21 -6.70 58.12 13.98
C GLN A 21 -7.08 56.94 13.09
N ARG A 22 -6.69 57.00 11.81
CA ARG A 22 -6.78 55.86 10.91
C ARG A 22 -6.15 54.68 11.62
N ALA A 23 -6.95 53.64 11.85
CA ALA A 23 -6.44 52.37 12.30
C ALA A 23 -5.23 51.98 11.41
N PRO A 24 -4.10 51.56 12.00
CA PRO A 24 -2.91 51.23 11.24
C PRO A 24 -3.26 50.21 10.16
N ARG A 25 -2.90 50.54 8.91
CA ARG A 25 -3.02 49.64 7.76
C ARG A 25 -2.23 48.37 8.09
N TRP A 26 -2.95 47.27 8.29
CA TRP A 26 -2.37 45.95 8.32
C TRP A 26 -1.73 45.64 6.95
N PRO A 27 -0.57 44.96 6.94
CA PRO A 27 0.05 44.25 8.06
C PRO A 27 1.15 45.04 8.79
N LEU A 28 1.26 44.85 10.12
CA LEU A 28 2.43 45.26 10.90
C LEU A 28 3.69 44.55 10.36
N PRO A 29 4.87 45.20 10.39
CA PRO A 29 6.14 44.55 10.06
C PRO A 29 6.35 43.35 10.99
N PRO A 30 6.86 42.21 10.48
CA PRO A 30 7.13 41.04 11.31
C PRO A 30 8.13 41.41 12.41
N PRO A 31 7.93 40.92 13.65
CA PRO A 31 8.89 41.16 14.72
C PRO A 31 10.28 40.64 14.32
N PRO A 32 11.37 41.31 14.75
CA PRO A 32 12.73 40.90 14.41
C PRO A 32 12.98 39.46 14.87
N ALA A 33 13.53 38.65 13.95
CA ALA A 33 13.74 37.20 14.11
C ALA A 33 14.65 36.78 15.29
N THR A 34 15.17 37.75 16.05
CA THR A 34 16.17 37.57 17.11
C THR A 34 15.60 37.56 18.53
N GLN A 35 14.30 37.77 18.74
CA GLN A 35 13.71 37.87 20.08
C GLN A 35 13.24 36.55 20.71
N PHE A 36 13.26 35.43 19.97
CA PHE A 36 13.02 34.12 20.56
C PHE A 36 14.36 33.43 20.80
N PRO A 37 14.78 33.20 22.06
CA PRO A 37 15.94 32.36 22.31
C PRO A 37 15.69 30.99 21.65
N PRO A 38 16.70 30.37 21.03
CA PRO A 38 16.57 29.04 20.47
C PRO A 38 16.04 28.12 21.57
N PRO A 39 15.06 27.23 21.27
CA PRO A 39 14.47 26.37 22.28
C PRO A 39 15.58 25.61 23.01
N SER A 40 15.71 25.88 24.31
CA SER A 40 16.67 25.20 25.18
C SER A 40 16.30 23.72 25.22
N VAL A 41 17.12 22.87 24.61
CA VAL A 41 16.98 21.42 24.64
C VAL A 41 17.18 20.95 26.09
N GLN A 42 16.16 20.39 26.72
CA GLN A 42 16.28 19.84 28.07
C GLN A 42 17.00 18.48 28.01
N PRO A 43 18.23 18.35 28.56
CA PRO A 43 19.09 17.18 28.33
C PRO A 43 18.57 15.88 28.96
N ARG A 44 17.76 15.95 30.01
CA ARG A 44 17.22 14.76 30.70
C ARG A 44 16.11 14.04 29.94
N SER A 45 15.38 14.73 29.05
CA SER A 45 14.34 14.13 28.22
C SER A 45 14.88 13.40 26.98
N ASP A 46 16.16 13.61 26.64
CA ASP A 46 16.74 13.02 25.43
C ASP A 46 17.29 11.61 25.68
N ALA A 47 17.93 11.34 26.82
CA ALA A 47 18.44 10.01 27.11
C ALA A 47 17.34 8.93 27.21
N SER A 48 16.24 9.21 27.91
CA SER A 48 15.10 8.28 28.03
C SER A 48 14.38 8.08 26.71
N ARG A 49 14.30 9.13 25.88
CA ARG A 49 13.74 9.07 24.54
C ARG A 49 14.61 8.25 23.58
N VAL A 50 15.94 8.39 23.65
CA VAL A 50 16.88 7.57 22.87
C VAL A 50 16.81 6.12 23.32
N ALA A 51 16.91 5.86 24.62
CA ALA A 51 16.82 4.50 25.17
C ALA A 51 15.49 3.82 24.83
N GLY A 52 14.36 4.52 25.02
CA GLY A 52 13.03 4.02 24.63
C GLY A 52 12.88 3.82 23.12
N GLY A 53 13.48 4.71 22.31
CA GLY A 53 13.51 4.58 20.86
C GLY A 53 14.27 3.35 20.39
N LEU A 54 15.46 3.10 20.95
CA LEU A 54 16.27 1.93 20.65
C LEU A 54 15.60 0.63 21.14
N ALA A 55 15.02 0.64 22.35
CA ALA A 55 14.30 -0.51 22.89
C ALA A 55 13.09 -0.89 22.02
N LEU A 56 12.30 0.09 21.57
CA LEU A 56 11.17 -0.19 20.66
C LEU A 56 11.63 -0.59 19.25
N LEU A 57 12.78 -0.07 18.78
CA LEU A 57 13.37 -0.46 17.50
C LEU A 57 13.85 -1.93 17.49
N ALA A 58 14.12 -2.53 18.65
CA ALA A 58 14.47 -3.94 18.74
C ALA A 58 13.36 -4.85 18.18
N VAL A 59 12.08 -4.50 18.38
CA VAL A 59 10.93 -5.29 17.88
C VAL A 59 10.94 -5.47 16.36
N PRO A 60 10.91 -4.40 15.54
CA PRO A 60 10.97 -4.55 14.09
C PRO A 60 12.31 -5.10 13.59
N VAL A 61 13.42 -4.88 14.30
CA VAL A 61 14.73 -5.45 13.91
C VAL A 61 14.74 -6.97 14.10
N VAL A 62 14.24 -7.47 15.23
CA VAL A 62 14.09 -8.92 15.44
C VAL A 62 13.14 -9.52 14.41
N ALA A 63 12.00 -8.86 14.15
CA ALA A 63 11.08 -9.29 13.11
C ALA A 63 11.74 -9.31 11.72
N LEU A 64 12.54 -8.29 11.38
CA LEU A 64 13.32 -8.24 10.13
C LEU A 64 14.30 -9.41 10.03
N VAL A 65 15.05 -9.71 11.10
CA VAL A 65 16.02 -10.80 11.10
C VAL A 65 15.34 -12.15 10.88
N VAL A 66 14.26 -12.41 11.61
CA VAL A 66 13.54 -13.69 11.55
C VAL A 66 12.76 -13.86 10.24
N ALA A 67 12.07 -12.81 9.78
CA ALA A 67 11.19 -12.88 8.61
C ALA A 67 11.91 -12.72 7.27
N TYR A 68 13.06 -12.02 7.24
CA TYR A 68 13.69 -11.62 5.98
C TYR A 68 15.18 -11.98 5.92
N VAL A 69 15.99 -11.59 6.91
CA VAL A 69 17.46 -11.80 6.82
C VAL A 69 17.81 -13.29 6.85
N LEU A 70 17.32 -14.03 7.84
CA LEU A 70 17.58 -15.47 7.94
C LEU A 70 17.04 -16.24 6.73
N PRO A 71 15.79 -16.02 6.27
CA PRO A 71 15.31 -16.62 5.03
C PRO A 71 16.14 -16.23 3.80
N THR A 72 16.63 -14.99 3.71
CA THR A 72 17.49 -14.58 2.58
C THR A 72 18.81 -15.34 2.58
N ILE A 73 19.45 -15.48 3.75
CA ILE A 73 20.67 -16.29 3.90
C ILE A 73 20.36 -17.73 3.53
N ARG A 74 19.23 -18.27 4.00
CA ARG A 74 18.85 -19.65 3.70
C ARG A 74 18.55 -19.87 2.22
N THR A 75 17.86 -18.94 1.55
CA THR A 75 17.64 -19.01 0.11
C THR A 75 18.98 -18.98 -0.66
N TYR A 76 19.97 -18.22 -0.18
CA TYR A 76 21.32 -18.26 -0.74
C TYR A 76 22.08 -19.56 -0.46
N GLU A 77 21.85 -20.21 0.68
CA GLU A 77 22.41 -21.54 0.93
C GLU A 77 21.75 -22.60 0.03
N LEU A 78 20.41 -22.56 -0.08
CA LEU A 78 19.64 -23.45 -0.95
C LEU A 78 20.04 -23.29 -2.42
N SER A 79 20.36 -22.07 -2.86
CA SER A 79 20.78 -21.82 -4.25
C SER A 79 22.12 -22.48 -4.61
N ARG A 80 22.89 -22.91 -3.62
CA ARG A 80 24.15 -23.62 -3.83
C ARG A 80 24.00 -25.14 -3.81
N LEU A 81 22.85 -25.67 -3.43
CA LEU A 81 22.64 -27.11 -3.40
C LEU A 81 22.31 -27.64 -4.79
N GLN A 82 22.80 -28.84 -5.10
CA GLN A 82 22.23 -29.65 -6.16
C GLN A 82 20.85 -30.17 -5.70
N GLY A 83 19.87 -30.32 -6.61
CA GLY A 83 18.45 -30.53 -6.31
C GLY A 83 18.10 -31.46 -5.14
N PHE A 84 16.90 -31.30 -4.57
CA PHE A 84 16.44 -31.97 -3.35
C PHE A 84 15.95 -33.42 -3.61
N ALA A 85 16.74 -34.24 -4.29
CA ALA A 85 16.37 -35.61 -4.62
C ALA A 85 16.78 -36.61 -3.52
N LEU A 86 16.00 -36.72 -2.43
CA LEU A 86 15.99 -37.81 -1.41
C LEU A 86 17.33 -38.43 -0.93
N GLY A 87 18.47 -37.80 -1.20
CA GLY A 87 19.83 -38.28 -0.97
C GLY A 87 20.71 -37.20 -0.35
N GLU A 88 22.00 -37.46 -0.27
CA GLU A 88 22.97 -36.49 0.26
C GLU A 88 22.96 -35.21 -0.59
N THR A 89 22.80 -34.05 0.05
CA THR A 89 22.83 -32.76 -0.61
C THR A 89 24.27 -32.44 -1.02
N GLU A 90 24.58 -32.51 -2.32
CA GLU A 90 25.88 -32.09 -2.86
C GLU A 90 25.90 -30.56 -3.05
N ASP A 91 27.03 -29.91 -2.72
CA ASP A 91 27.25 -28.47 -2.96
C ASP A 91 27.58 -28.25 -4.44
N ALA A 92 26.63 -27.72 -5.20
CA ALA A 92 26.79 -27.30 -6.59
C ALA A 92 27.48 -25.94 -6.73
N GLY A 93 27.74 -25.23 -5.61
CA GLY A 93 28.43 -23.95 -5.59
C GLY A 93 27.72 -22.90 -6.45
N GLY A 94 28.42 -22.36 -7.46
CA GLY A 94 27.89 -21.35 -8.38
C GLY A 94 27.13 -21.89 -9.60
N ALA A 95 27.12 -23.22 -9.82
CA ALA A 95 26.64 -23.82 -11.07
C ALA A 95 25.16 -23.51 -11.37
N ASN A 96 24.32 -23.39 -10.35
CA ASN A 96 22.92 -23.01 -10.50
C ASN A 96 22.76 -21.58 -11.04
N TYR A 97 23.61 -20.64 -10.62
CA TYR A 97 23.60 -19.27 -11.16
C TYR A 97 24.04 -19.25 -12.62
N ASP A 98 25.10 -19.98 -12.96
CA ASP A 98 25.56 -20.10 -14.34
C ASP A 98 24.47 -20.72 -15.22
N SER A 99 23.77 -21.74 -14.73
CA SER A 99 22.63 -22.37 -15.41
C SER A 99 21.48 -21.37 -15.66
N VAL A 100 21.03 -20.65 -14.63
CA VAL A 100 19.95 -19.65 -14.74
C VAL A 100 20.34 -18.50 -15.68
N LEU A 101 21.60 -18.08 -15.67
CA LEU A 101 22.09 -17.01 -16.56
C LEU A 101 22.28 -17.51 -17.99
N ALA A 102 22.73 -18.75 -18.19
CA ALA A 102 22.96 -19.34 -19.49
C ALA A 102 21.65 -19.76 -20.20
N SER A 103 20.64 -20.19 -19.46
CA SER A 103 19.34 -20.56 -20.02
C SER A 103 18.61 -19.35 -20.61
N GLY A 104 18.82 -18.15 -20.05
CA GLY A 104 18.15 -16.92 -20.48
C GLY A 104 16.69 -16.80 -20.04
N GLU A 105 16.08 -17.88 -19.56
CA GLU A 105 14.64 -17.94 -19.24
C GLU A 105 14.20 -16.88 -18.24
N LEU A 106 15.02 -16.61 -17.21
CA LEU A 106 14.74 -15.55 -16.23
C LEU A 106 14.67 -14.17 -16.91
N TRP A 107 15.63 -13.87 -17.80
CA TRP A 107 15.70 -12.60 -18.49
C TRP A 107 14.60 -12.45 -19.53
N ASP A 108 14.24 -13.53 -20.21
CA ASP A 108 13.10 -13.57 -21.13
C ASP A 108 11.79 -13.33 -20.37
N GLY A 109 11.59 -13.98 -19.21
CA GLY A 109 10.43 -13.75 -18.35
C GLY A 109 10.35 -12.30 -17.84
N ILE A 110 11.47 -11.72 -17.41
CA ILE A 110 11.55 -10.30 -17.04
C ILE A 110 11.22 -9.41 -18.26
N GLY A 111 11.76 -9.73 -19.43
CA GLY A 111 11.54 -9.01 -20.68
C GLY A 111 10.06 -8.94 -21.05
N HIS A 112 9.33 -10.05 -20.92
CA HIS A 112 7.89 -10.11 -21.14
C HIS A 112 7.10 -9.28 -20.12
N LEU A 113 7.61 -9.13 -18.90
CA LEU A 113 6.99 -8.31 -17.86
C LEU A 113 7.25 -6.81 -17.99
N LEU A 114 8.26 -6.38 -18.75
CA LEU A 114 8.60 -4.95 -18.88
C LEU A 114 7.43 -4.12 -19.43
N GLY A 115 6.74 -4.61 -20.47
CA GLY A 115 5.61 -3.93 -21.08
C GLY A 115 4.42 -3.76 -20.13
N PRO A 116 3.83 -4.86 -19.63
CA PRO A 116 2.72 -4.82 -18.67
C PRO A 116 3.06 -4.04 -17.39
N THR A 117 4.26 -4.24 -16.84
CA THR A 117 4.73 -3.48 -15.66
C THR A 117 4.85 -1.99 -15.97
N GLY A 118 5.37 -1.64 -17.15
CA GLY A 118 5.42 -0.26 -17.63
C GLY A 118 4.04 0.38 -17.73
N LEU A 119 3.03 -0.37 -18.18
CA LEU A 119 1.64 0.09 -18.23
C LEU A 119 1.06 0.33 -16.82
N MET A 120 1.34 -0.56 -15.85
CA MET A 120 0.96 -0.35 -14.44
C MET A 120 1.62 0.92 -13.88
N VAL A 121 2.93 1.09 -14.08
CA VAL A 121 3.68 2.28 -13.64
C VAL A 121 3.12 3.54 -14.29
N LEU A 122 2.85 3.54 -15.59
CA LEU A 122 2.25 4.66 -16.30
C LEU A 122 0.88 5.01 -15.71
N GLY A 123 0.03 4.01 -15.51
CA GLY A 123 -1.31 4.19 -14.93
C GLY A 123 -1.27 4.78 -13.52
N GLY A 124 -0.50 4.19 -12.61
CA GLY A 124 -0.50 4.57 -11.20
C GLY A 124 0.40 5.75 -10.84
N ALA A 125 1.52 5.96 -11.54
CA ALA A 125 2.48 7.02 -11.23
C ALA A 125 2.38 8.25 -12.14
N VAL A 126 1.72 8.16 -13.30
CA VAL A 126 1.58 9.29 -14.24
C VAL A 126 0.11 9.66 -14.44
N VAL A 127 -0.70 8.74 -14.94
CA VAL A 127 -2.12 9.01 -15.23
C VAL A 127 -2.89 9.34 -13.95
N ALA A 128 -2.69 8.56 -12.89
CA ALA A 128 -3.40 8.77 -11.64
C ALA A 128 -3.11 10.12 -10.95
N PRO A 129 -1.85 10.61 -10.84
CA PRO A 129 -1.59 11.99 -10.38
C PRO A 129 -2.22 13.08 -11.27
N LEU A 130 -2.32 12.88 -12.58
CA LEU A 130 -3.02 13.82 -13.47
C LEU A 130 -4.53 13.84 -13.20
N ILE A 131 -5.14 12.66 -13.02
CA ILE A 131 -6.54 12.54 -12.58
C ILE A 131 -6.72 13.23 -11.22
N ALA A 132 -5.82 12.98 -10.26
CA ALA A 132 -5.84 13.61 -8.95
C ALA A 132 -5.75 15.14 -9.05
N LEU A 133 -4.94 15.68 -9.96
CA LEU A 133 -4.82 17.13 -10.20
C LEU A 133 -6.13 17.73 -10.72
N LEU A 134 -6.79 17.06 -11.66
CA LEU A 134 -8.09 17.47 -12.19
C LEU A 134 -9.15 17.44 -11.09
N VAL A 135 -9.25 16.33 -10.36
CA VAL A 135 -10.18 16.13 -9.24
C VAL A 135 -9.91 17.15 -8.13
N HIS A 136 -8.65 17.47 -7.85
CA HIS A 136 -8.28 18.48 -6.85
C HIS A 136 -8.86 19.86 -7.19
N ARG A 137 -8.89 20.22 -8.47
CA ARG A 137 -9.43 21.48 -9.01
C ARG A 137 -10.97 21.49 -9.14
N ALA A 138 -11.63 20.34 -9.05
CA ALA A 138 -13.06 20.17 -9.32
C ALA A 138 -14.00 20.50 -8.14
N GLY A 139 -13.45 20.84 -6.97
CA GLY A 139 -14.22 21.20 -5.77
C GLY A 139 -14.46 20.05 -4.79
N ALA A 140 -15.10 20.34 -3.66
CA ALA A 140 -15.20 19.40 -2.54
C ALA A 140 -16.06 18.16 -2.84
N GLY A 141 -17.19 18.34 -3.54
CA GLY A 141 -18.10 17.24 -3.89
C GLY A 141 -17.45 16.21 -4.80
N VAL A 142 -16.87 16.65 -5.92
CA VAL A 142 -16.17 15.76 -6.87
C VAL A 142 -15.00 15.04 -6.18
N ARG A 143 -14.23 15.72 -5.31
CA ARG A 143 -13.18 15.07 -4.51
C ARG A 143 -13.73 13.99 -3.58
N ALA A 144 -14.87 14.22 -2.93
CA ALA A 144 -15.47 13.23 -2.04
C ALA A 144 -15.93 11.99 -2.83
N VAL A 145 -16.66 12.19 -3.92
CA VAL A 145 -17.11 11.10 -4.81
C VAL A 145 -15.91 10.33 -5.36
N ALA A 146 -14.91 11.03 -5.88
CA ALA A 146 -13.70 10.39 -6.41
C ALA A 146 -12.97 9.56 -5.35
N ARG A 147 -12.82 10.06 -4.10
CA ARG A 147 -12.18 9.28 -3.03
C ARG A 147 -12.94 8.00 -2.72
N VAL A 148 -14.27 8.06 -2.64
CA VAL A 148 -15.09 6.87 -2.39
C VAL A 148 -14.98 5.90 -3.56
N ALA A 149 -15.16 6.37 -4.79
CA ALA A 149 -15.10 5.53 -5.99
C ALA A 149 -13.73 4.84 -6.13
N TRP A 150 -12.63 5.58 -5.97
CA TRP A 150 -11.28 5.02 -6.07
C TRP A 150 -10.88 4.14 -4.87
N ALA A 151 -11.41 4.41 -3.67
CA ALA A 151 -11.24 3.50 -2.54
C ALA A 151 -11.98 2.18 -2.77
N LEU A 152 -13.20 2.23 -3.32
CA LEU A 152 -13.96 1.04 -3.69
C LEU A 152 -13.28 0.26 -4.81
N ALA A 153 -12.79 0.93 -5.85
CA ALA A 153 -12.02 0.28 -6.92
C ALA A 153 -10.70 -0.33 -6.43
N ALA A 154 -10.10 0.22 -5.37
CA ALA A 154 -8.87 -0.34 -4.81
C ALA A 154 -9.11 -1.61 -3.98
N ILE A 155 -10.26 -1.71 -3.30
CA ILE A 155 -10.58 -2.91 -2.52
C ILE A 155 -11.08 -4.07 -3.38
N THR A 156 -11.46 -3.87 -4.64
CA THR A 156 -11.79 -4.98 -5.55
C THR A 156 -10.55 -5.76 -6.00
N PHE A 157 -9.40 -5.55 -5.36
CA PHE A 157 -8.19 -6.32 -5.60
C PHE A 157 -8.39 -7.78 -5.17
N ALA A 158 -8.78 -8.60 -6.15
CA ALA A 158 -8.92 -10.05 -6.03
C ALA A 158 -8.34 -10.70 -7.30
N PRO A 159 -7.01 -10.66 -7.50
CA PRO A 159 -6.37 -10.93 -8.78
C PRO A 159 -6.71 -12.31 -9.35
N ALA A 160 -6.80 -13.33 -8.50
CA ALA A 160 -7.23 -14.66 -8.92
C ALA A 160 -8.68 -14.65 -9.44
N ALA A 161 -9.61 -14.13 -8.64
CA ALA A 161 -11.03 -14.07 -9.00
C ALA A 161 -11.30 -13.21 -10.24
N LEU A 162 -10.58 -12.08 -10.38
CA LEU A 162 -10.66 -11.22 -11.55
C LEU A 162 -10.17 -11.95 -12.81
N THR A 163 -9.06 -12.68 -12.72
CA THR A 163 -8.50 -13.43 -13.85
C THR A 163 -9.44 -14.55 -14.28
N VAL A 164 -9.94 -15.35 -13.34
CA VAL A 164 -10.91 -16.42 -13.65
C VAL A 164 -12.18 -15.85 -14.26
N ALA A 165 -12.79 -14.84 -13.63
CA ALA A 165 -14.02 -14.23 -14.13
C ALA A 165 -13.87 -13.71 -15.57
N TRP A 166 -12.73 -13.09 -15.85
CA TRP A 166 -12.42 -12.56 -17.16
C TRP A 166 -12.17 -13.65 -18.21
N LEU A 167 -11.45 -14.73 -17.86
CA LEU A 167 -11.24 -15.87 -18.77
C LEU A 167 -12.55 -16.56 -19.11
N VAL A 168 -13.39 -16.83 -18.09
CA VAL A 168 -14.70 -17.45 -18.28
C VAL A 168 -15.59 -16.59 -19.17
N ASP A 169 -15.63 -15.29 -18.93
CA ASP A 169 -16.41 -14.36 -19.75
C ASP A 169 -16.00 -14.41 -21.23
N ARG A 170 -14.69 -14.45 -21.51
CA ARG A 170 -14.19 -14.55 -22.90
C ARG A 170 -14.56 -15.86 -23.58
N VAL A 171 -14.52 -16.98 -22.84
CA VAL A 171 -14.91 -18.29 -23.36
C VAL A 171 -16.41 -18.31 -23.63
N VAL A 172 -17.23 -17.86 -22.67
CA VAL A 172 -18.70 -17.85 -22.79
C VAL A 172 -19.20 -16.90 -23.87
N THR A 173 -18.51 -15.77 -24.08
CA THR A 173 -18.86 -14.79 -25.12
C THR A 173 -18.22 -15.07 -26.48
N GLU A 174 -17.47 -16.17 -26.61
CA GLU A 174 -16.74 -16.54 -27.84
C GLU A 174 -15.88 -15.39 -28.40
N SER A 175 -15.18 -14.67 -27.51
CA SER A 175 -14.42 -13.47 -27.88
C SER A 175 -13.32 -13.79 -28.90
N GLU A 176 -13.35 -13.14 -30.07
CA GLU A 176 -12.32 -13.30 -31.12
C GLU A 176 -10.96 -12.68 -30.75
N VAL A 177 -10.96 -11.73 -29.81
CA VAL A 177 -9.71 -11.14 -29.33
C VAL A 177 -8.95 -12.25 -28.60
N GLN A 178 -7.62 -12.30 -28.70
CA GLN A 178 -6.80 -13.25 -27.92
C GLN A 178 -6.51 -12.68 -26.52
N ALA A 179 -6.42 -13.56 -25.53
CA ALA A 179 -5.96 -13.18 -24.20
C ALA A 179 -4.46 -12.87 -24.24
N SER A 180 -4.05 -11.85 -23.49
CA SER A 180 -2.68 -11.36 -23.48
C SER A 180 -2.22 -11.01 -22.07
N LEU A 181 -0.90 -11.08 -21.84
CA LEU A 181 -0.28 -10.61 -20.61
C LEU A 181 -0.57 -9.11 -20.32
N TYR A 182 -0.91 -8.33 -21.35
CA TYR A 182 -1.33 -6.92 -21.20
C TYR A 182 -2.72 -6.75 -20.59
N ASP A 183 -3.52 -7.81 -20.49
CA ASP A 183 -4.81 -7.77 -19.82
C ASP A 183 -4.65 -7.69 -18.28
N TRP A 184 -3.52 -8.18 -17.76
CA TRP A 184 -3.24 -8.12 -16.32
C TRP A 184 -3.28 -6.70 -15.73
N PRO A 185 -2.49 -5.72 -16.22
CA PRO A 185 -2.57 -4.34 -15.75
C PRO A 185 -3.98 -3.73 -15.82
N CYS A 186 -4.78 -4.16 -16.79
CA CYS A 186 -6.16 -3.71 -16.95
C CYS A 186 -7.07 -4.29 -15.87
N LEU A 187 -6.94 -5.57 -15.54
CA LEU A 187 -7.67 -6.23 -14.46
C LEU A 187 -7.36 -5.60 -13.09
N VAL A 188 -6.09 -5.28 -12.81
CA VAL A 188 -5.70 -4.61 -11.56
C VAL A 188 -5.72 -3.08 -11.62
N SER A 189 -6.26 -2.51 -12.70
CA SER A 189 -6.28 -1.05 -12.89
C SER A 189 -7.02 -0.31 -11.77
N GLY A 190 -8.04 -0.92 -11.16
CA GLY A 190 -8.77 -0.37 -10.03
C GLY A 190 -7.88 -0.07 -8.83
N VAL A 191 -6.99 -1.01 -8.45
CA VAL A 191 -6.03 -0.81 -7.36
C VAL A 191 -4.89 0.10 -7.78
N VAL A 192 -4.36 -0.05 -8.99
CA VAL A 192 -3.23 0.74 -9.49
C VAL A 192 -3.59 2.22 -9.60
N ILE A 193 -4.67 2.53 -10.32
CA ILE A 193 -5.13 3.90 -10.51
C ILE A 193 -5.75 4.43 -9.22
N GLY A 194 -6.55 3.63 -8.51
CA GLY A 194 -7.21 4.06 -7.28
C GLY A 194 -6.21 4.48 -6.19
N THR A 195 -5.22 3.65 -5.90
CA THR A 195 -4.18 4.00 -4.92
C THR A 195 -3.31 5.18 -5.39
N GLY A 196 -2.99 5.25 -6.68
CA GLY A 196 -2.28 6.39 -7.29
C GLY A 196 -3.04 7.71 -7.16
N VAL A 197 -4.36 7.71 -7.41
CA VAL A 197 -5.21 8.91 -7.32
C VAL A 197 -5.32 9.36 -5.87
N LEU A 198 -5.57 8.44 -4.94
CA LEU A 198 -5.68 8.75 -3.52
C LEU A 198 -4.35 9.32 -2.97
N THR A 199 -3.23 8.74 -3.37
CA THR A 199 -1.89 9.23 -3.00
C THR A 199 -1.61 10.59 -3.63
N GLY A 200 -1.94 10.77 -4.91
CA GLY A 200 -1.81 12.04 -5.62
C GLY A 200 -2.63 13.16 -4.98
N LEU A 201 -3.87 12.87 -4.56
CA LEU A 201 -4.72 13.83 -3.83
C LEU A 201 -4.10 14.22 -2.48
N ALA A 202 -3.55 13.27 -1.74
CA ALA A 202 -2.84 13.54 -0.49
C ALA A 202 -1.57 14.39 -0.71
N ALA A 203 -0.82 14.12 -1.77
CA ALA A 203 0.40 14.86 -2.14
C ALA A 203 0.10 16.29 -2.62
N LEU A 204 -0.90 16.48 -3.48
CA LEU A 204 -1.34 17.79 -3.94
C LEU A 204 -1.77 18.69 -2.77
N ARG A 205 -2.43 18.10 -1.77
CA ARG A 205 -2.83 18.82 -0.58
C ARG A 205 -1.63 19.31 0.22
N GLY A 206 -0.73 18.41 0.63
CA GLY A 206 0.38 18.80 1.49
C GLY A 206 1.37 19.72 0.77
N GLY A 207 1.57 19.49 -0.53
CA GLY A 207 2.40 20.35 -1.36
C GLY A 207 1.87 21.78 -1.51
N ASN A 208 0.55 21.98 -1.65
CA ASN A 208 -0.03 23.32 -1.73
C ASN A 208 0.11 24.12 -0.43
N ALA A 209 0.00 23.45 0.73
CA ALA A 209 0.18 24.10 2.03
C ALA A 209 1.62 24.61 2.23
N ASP A 210 2.61 23.87 1.72
CA ASP A 210 4.03 24.16 1.89
C ASP A 210 4.65 24.89 0.67
N GLY A 211 3.87 25.21 -0.38
CA GLY A 211 4.33 25.83 -1.63
C GLY A 211 5.24 24.93 -2.51
N ARG A 212 5.22 23.61 -2.28
CA ARG A 212 6.13 22.60 -2.88
C ARG A 212 5.37 21.48 -3.59
N THR A 213 4.29 21.84 -4.28
CA THR A 213 3.39 20.88 -4.92
C THR A 213 4.08 19.95 -5.90
N ALA A 214 4.90 20.49 -6.81
CA ALA A 214 5.60 19.68 -7.82
C ALA A 214 6.54 18.63 -7.18
N GLY A 215 7.39 19.04 -6.24
CA GLY A 215 8.32 18.13 -5.57
C GLY A 215 7.62 17.05 -4.74
N THR A 216 6.49 17.39 -4.10
CA THR A 216 5.72 16.43 -3.29
C THR A 216 5.00 15.41 -4.17
N VAL A 217 4.39 15.86 -5.27
CA VAL A 217 3.74 14.97 -6.25
C VAL A 217 4.78 14.09 -6.96
N ALA A 218 5.95 14.64 -7.33
CA ALA A 218 7.02 13.87 -7.96
C ALA A 218 7.59 12.79 -7.02
N ALA A 219 7.80 13.10 -5.73
CA ALA A 219 8.24 12.11 -4.75
C ALA A 219 7.20 11.00 -4.54
N ALA A 220 5.92 11.36 -4.43
CA ALA A 220 4.84 10.40 -4.32
C ALA A 220 4.73 9.50 -5.56
N ALA A 221 4.74 10.09 -6.76
CA ALA A 221 4.72 9.36 -8.03
C ALA A 221 5.94 8.44 -8.18
N GLY A 222 7.14 8.90 -7.82
CA GLY A 222 8.35 8.10 -7.88
C GLY A 222 8.30 6.88 -6.93
N LEU A 223 7.79 7.06 -5.71
CA LEU A 223 7.58 5.95 -4.77
C LEU A 223 6.52 4.97 -5.29
N THR A 224 5.42 5.47 -5.86
CA THR A 224 4.40 4.63 -6.50
C THR A 224 4.96 3.87 -7.70
N ALA A 225 5.79 4.50 -8.54
CA ALA A 225 6.43 3.86 -9.68
C ALA A 225 7.33 2.70 -9.25
N LEU A 226 8.18 2.90 -8.24
CA LEU A 226 9.07 1.85 -7.71
C LEU A 226 8.27 0.69 -7.10
N ALA A 227 7.20 0.99 -6.37
CA ALA A 227 6.33 -0.04 -5.78
C ALA A 227 5.60 -0.85 -6.86
N LEU A 228 5.05 -0.20 -7.89
CA LEU A 228 4.36 -0.87 -8.99
C LEU A 228 5.32 -1.67 -9.88
N ALA A 229 6.54 -1.17 -10.09
CA ALA A 229 7.59 -1.90 -10.80
C ALA A 229 7.93 -3.21 -10.07
N ALA A 230 8.12 -3.13 -8.76
CA ALA A 230 8.40 -4.30 -7.94
C ALA A 230 7.21 -5.28 -7.86
N ALA A 231 5.98 -4.77 -7.82
CA ALA A 231 4.77 -5.60 -7.86
C ALA A 231 4.61 -6.31 -9.21
N GLY A 232 4.90 -5.62 -10.33
CA GLY A 232 4.83 -6.21 -11.67
C GLY A 232 5.85 -7.33 -11.89
N LEU A 233 7.08 -7.17 -11.40
CA LEU A 233 8.12 -8.22 -11.42
C LEU A 233 7.76 -9.45 -10.58
N GLN A 234 6.81 -9.32 -9.66
CA GLN A 234 6.34 -10.37 -8.76
C GLN A 234 4.90 -10.78 -9.07
N THR A 235 4.45 -10.61 -10.31
CA THR A 235 3.15 -11.16 -10.70
C THR A 235 3.22 -12.69 -10.74
N PHE A 236 2.16 -13.34 -10.28
CA PHE A 236 2.03 -14.80 -10.26
C PHE A 236 0.61 -15.22 -10.60
N ALA A 237 -0.38 -14.63 -9.93
CA ALA A 237 -1.78 -15.04 -10.04
C ALA A 237 -2.31 -15.08 -11.49
N PHE A 238 -1.99 -14.05 -12.28
CA PHE A 238 -2.46 -13.99 -13.66
C PHE A 238 -1.84 -15.09 -14.54
N ASP A 239 -0.53 -15.26 -14.49
CA ASP A 239 0.20 -16.24 -15.31
C ASP A 239 -0.15 -17.67 -14.93
N THR A 240 -0.20 -17.99 -13.63
CA THR A 240 -0.57 -19.33 -13.16
C THR A 240 -2.00 -19.74 -13.56
N ILE A 241 -2.94 -18.79 -13.57
CA ILE A 241 -4.35 -19.07 -13.90
C ILE A 241 -4.59 -19.06 -15.42
N SER A 242 -4.00 -18.10 -16.13
CA SER A 242 -4.23 -17.95 -17.57
C SER A 242 -3.31 -18.82 -18.43
N GLY A 243 -2.19 -19.29 -17.87
CA GLY A 243 -1.11 -19.94 -18.62
C GLY A 243 -0.41 -19.00 -19.61
N LEU A 244 -0.46 -17.68 -19.37
CA LEU A 244 0.11 -16.66 -20.26
C LEU A 244 1.27 -15.90 -19.60
N PRO A 245 2.41 -15.75 -20.32
CA PRO A 245 2.65 -16.23 -21.68
C PRO A 245 2.95 -17.74 -21.73
N ALA A 246 2.46 -18.43 -22.76
CA ALA A 246 2.56 -19.90 -22.84
C ALA A 246 3.97 -20.40 -23.21
N ASP A 247 4.77 -19.55 -23.84
CA ASP A 247 6.11 -19.85 -24.37
C ASP A 247 7.23 -19.47 -23.40
N VAL A 248 6.95 -18.66 -22.37
CA VAL A 248 7.96 -18.15 -21.43
C VAL A 248 7.45 -18.23 -20.00
N ARG A 249 8.24 -18.84 -19.12
CA ARG A 249 7.91 -18.88 -17.69
C ARG A 249 8.28 -17.57 -17.02
N LEU A 250 7.36 -16.97 -16.29
CA LEU A 250 7.63 -15.75 -15.52
C LEU A 250 8.54 -16.04 -14.31
N PRO A 251 9.28 -15.04 -13.78
CA PRO A 251 10.26 -15.26 -12.72
C PRO A 251 9.70 -15.98 -11.48
N LEU A 252 8.53 -15.60 -10.99
CA LEU A 252 7.91 -16.28 -9.85
C LEU A 252 7.35 -17.67 -10.20
N HIS A 253 6.94 -17.90 -11.44
CA HIS A 253 6.52 -19.22 -11.89
C HIS A 253 7.70 -20.20 -11.91
N GLN A 254 8.87 -19.75 -12.39
CA GLN A 254 10.11 -20.54 -12.34
C GLN A 254 10.48 -20.92 -10.91
N VAL A 255 10.38 -19.97 -9.96
CA VAL A 255 10.58 -20.23 -8.54
C VAL A 255 9.57 -21.25 -8.01
N TYR A 256 8.29 -21.06 -8.34
CA TYR A 256 7.22 -21.97 -7.91
C TYR A 256 7.45 -23.40 -8.42
N ASP A 257 7.74 -23.59 -9.71
CA ASP A 257 7.99 -24.90 -10.32
C ASP A 257 9.13 -25.64 -9.62
N GLY A 258 10.28 -25.00 -9.46
CA GLY A 258 11.43 -25.66 -8.87
C GLY A 258 11.26 -25.98 -7.39
N VAL A 259 10.54 -25.13 -6.64
CA VAL A 259 10.25 -25.40 -5.22
C VAL A 259 9.15 -26.46 -5.06
N ARG A 260 8.03 -26.36 -5.78
CA ARG A 260 6.90 -27.29 -5.65
C ARG A 260 7.22 -28.67 -6.19
N ALA A 261 7.92 -28.77 -7.32
CA ALA A 261 8.28 -30.07 -7.89
C ALA A 261 9.41 -30.75 -7.09
N GLY A 262 10.14 -30.01 -6.23
CA GLY A 262 11.25 -30.52 -5.42
C GLY A 262 12.48 -30.97 -6.21
N MET A 263 12.41 -31.02 -7.55
CA MET A 263 13.45 -31.55 -8.41
C MET A 263 14.61 -30.56 -8.64
N ASP A 264 14.37 -29.25 -8.54
CA ASP A 264 15.38 -28.23 -8.83
C ASP A 264 15.30 -27.01 -7.89
N VAL A 265 15.29 -27.30 -6.58
CA VAL A 265 15.27 -26.27 -5.53
C VAL A 265 16.48 -25.33 -5.63
N GLY A 266 17.65 -25.85 -6.04
CA GLY A 266 18.87 -25.07 -6.21
C GLY A 266 18.74 -23.98 -7.27
N SER A 267 18.30 -24.32 -8.48
CA SER A 267 18.05 -23.35 -9.55
C SER A 267 16.94 -22.36 -9.18
N ALA A 268 15.81 -22.83 -8.62
CA ALA A 268 14.74 -21.94 -8.18
C ALA A 268 15.16 -20.96 -7.07
N ALA A 269 16.00 -21.41 -6.14
CA ALA A 269 16.59 -20.55 -5.12
C ALA A 269 17.61 -19.56 -5.73
N ALA A 270 18.39 -19.96 -6.73
CA ALA A 270 19.28 -19.05 -7.46
C ALA A 270 18.47 -17.94 -8.18
N THR A 271 17.40 -18.31 -8.89
CA THR A 271 16.44 -17.37 -9.50
C THR A 271 15.84 -16.43 -8.45
N SER A 272 15.43 -16.96 -7.30
CA SER A 272 14.96 -16.17 -6.16
C SER A 272 16.00 -15.16 -5.67
N VAL A 273 17.29 -15.54 -5.53
CA VAL A 273 18.36 -14.63 -5.10
C VAL A 273 18.60 -13.50 -6.11
N ILE A 274 18.58 -13.79 -7.41
CA ILE A 274 18.72 -12.76 -8.45
C ILE A 274 17.53 -11.79 -8.37
N LEU A 275 16.31 -12.30 -8.27
CA LEU A 275 15.10 -11.49 -8.12
C LEU A 275 15.14 -10.63 -6.85
N LEU A 276 15.56 -11.20 -5.71
CA LEU A 276 15.79 -10.46 -4.46
C LEU A 276 16.77 -9.31 -4.65
N GLY A 277 17.86 -9.51 -5.40
CA GLY A 277 18.82 -8.47 -5.72
C GLY A 277 18.18 -7.29 -6.45
N ILE A 278 17.35 -7.56 -7.47
CA ILE A 278 16.61 -6.52 -8.22
C ILE A 278 15.64 -5.76 -7.29
N LEU A 279 14.86 -6.49 -6.50
CA LEU A 279 13.89 -5.91 -5.55
C LEU A 279 14.59 -5.09 -4.47
N ALA A 280 15.76 -5.52 -4.00
CA ALA A 280 16.57 -4.80 -3.04
C ALA A 280 17.06 -3.46 -3.59
N VAL A 281 17.49 -3.41 -4.86
CA VAL A 281 17.87 -2.16 -5.52
C VAL A 281 16.68 -1.19 -5.60
N LEU A 282 15.49 -1.68 -6.00
CA LEU A 282 14.27 -0.87 -6.04
C LEU A 282 13.90 -0.36 -4.64
N GLY A 283 13.98 -1.23 -3.62
CA GLY A 283 13.66 -0.91 -2.24
C GLY A 283 14.61 0.12 -1.62
N VAL A 284 15.92 -0.03 -1.84
CA VAL A 284 16.94 0.97 -1.45
C VAL A 284 16.72 2.28 -2.19
N GLY A 285 16.43 2.25 -3.50
CA GLY A 285 16.09 3.45 -4.27
C GLY A 285 14.88 4.20 -3.70
N ALA A 286 13.82 3.48 -3.35
CA ALA A 286 12.63 4.05 -2.72
C ALA A 286 12.94 4.63 -1.34
N ALA A 287 13.77 3.96 -0.54
CA ALA A 287 14.16 4.44 0.78
C ALA A 287 15.02 5.71 0.72
N VAL A 288 15.96 5.78 -0.25
CA VAL A 288 16.75 6.99 -0.52
C VAL A 288 15.83 8.11 -0.98
N LEU A 289 14.92 7.87 -1.93
CA LEU A 289 13.95 8.87 -2.38
C LEU A 289 13.08 9.37 -1.22
N PHE A 290 12.56 8.47 -0.39
CA PHE A 290 11.75 8.78 0.79
C PHE A 290 12.51 9.65 1.80
N ALA A 291 13.75 9.27 2.13
CA ALA A 291 14.59 9.98 3.09
C ALA A 291 15.06 11.33 2.55
N ALA A 292 15.49 11.39 1.29
CA ALA A 292 15.97 12.60 0.62
C ALA A 292 14.85 13.63 0.42
N ALA A 293 13.67 13.19 -0.02
CA ALA A 293 12.49 14.06 -0.14
C ALA A 293 11.90 14.44 1.24
N LYS A 294 12.36 13.78 2.32
CA LYS A 294 11.87 13.96 3.69
C LYS A 294 10.35 13.80 3.75
N VAL A 295 9.87 12.72 3.12
CA VAL A 295 8.44 12.41 3.06
C VAL A 295 7.90 12.30 4.49
N ARG A 296 6.78 12.96 4.73
CA ARG A 296 6.02 12.89 5.97
C ARG A 296 4.52 12.87 5.66
N ILE A 297 3.76 12.16 6.48
CA ILE A 297 2.31 12.14 6.40
C ILE A 297 1.79 12.97 7.58
N ASP A 298 0.96 13.96 7.29
CA ASP A 298 0.28 14.78 8.28
C ASP A 298 -1.23 14.55 8.19
N VAL A 299 -1.93 14.77 9.30
CA VAL A 299 -3.39 14.63 9.40
C VAL A 299 -3.93 15.92 9.98
N ASP A 300 -4.59 16.68 9.12
CA ASP A 300 -5.20 17.96 9.50
C ASP A 300 -6.48 17.74 10.34
N PRO A 301 -6.81 18.67 11.25
CA PRO A 301 -7.95 18.53 12.13
C PRO A 301 -9.26 18.83 11.38
N GLU A 302 -9.18 19.70 10.38
CA GLU A 302 -10.28 20.17 9.55
C GLU A 302 -10.03 19.78 8.09
N PRO A 303 -11.09 19.41 7.35
CA PRO A 303 -11.03 19.30 5.91
C PRO A 303 -10.66 20.68 5.33
N ALA A 304 -9.69 20.73 4.41
CA ALA A 304 -9.27 22.00 3.80
C ALA A 304 -10.45 22.70 3.11
N GLU A 305 -10.57 24.02 3.31
CA GLU A 305 -11.52 24.83 2.56
C GLU A 305 -11.24 24.71 1.05
N PRO A 306 -12.28 24.49 0.22
CA PRO A 306 -12.09 24.35 -1.21
C PRO A 306 -11.56 25.67 -1.80
N ALA A 307 -10.45 25.59 -2.53
CA ALA A 307 -10.10 26.63 -3.48
C ALA A 307 -11.28 26.85 -4.45
N GLY A 308 -11.52 28.10 -4.87
CA GLY A 308 -12.64 28.48 -5.72
C GLY A 308 -12.78 27.55 -6.93
N THR A 309 -13.99 27.02 -7.14
CA THR A 309 -14.29 26.08 -8.21
C THR A 309 -14.28 26.78 -9.57
N ARG A 310 -13.55 26.23 -10.53
CA ARG A 310 -13.65 26.64 -11.94
C ARG A 310 -14.58 25.66 -12.65
N ALA A 311 -15.75 26.12 -13.09
CA ALA A 311 -16.78 25.26 -13.69
C ALA A 311 -16.24 24.36 -14.81
N GLY A 312 -15.42 24.90 -15.73
CA GLY A 312 -14.80 24.11 -16.80
C GLY A 312 -13.86 23.01 -16.31
N ALA A 313 -13.11 23.26 -15.23
CA ALA A 313 -12.24 22.25 -14.63
C ALA A 313 -13.05 21.14 -13.93
N ALA A 314 -14.21 21.49 -13.36
CA ALA A 314 -15.11 20.50 -12.75
C ALA A 314 -15.72 19.57 -13.80
N VAL A 315 -16.20 20.12 -14.94
CA VAL A 315 -16.75 19.31 -16.05
C VAL A 315 -15.68 18.37 -16.62
N ALA A 316 -14.49 18.88 -16.91
CA ALA A 316 -13.39 18.07 -17.43
C ALA A 316 -12.97 16.97 -16.44
N ALA A 317 -12.83 17.31 -15.14
CA ALA A 317 -12.48 16.33 -14.11
C ALA A 317 -13.55 15.26 -13.95
N PHE A 318 -14.83 15.64 -13.99
CA PHE A 318 -15.94 14.70 -13.90
C PHE A 318 -16.00 13.76 -15.11
N ALA A 319 -15.82 14.28 -16.32
CA ALA A 319 -15.75 13.47 -17.54
C ALA A 319 -14.59 12.48 -17.52
N VAL A 320 -13.39 12.92 -17.13
CA VAL A 320 -12.21 12.04 -16.99
C VAL A 320 -12.42 11.00 -15.89
N LEU A 321 -13.01 11.38 -14.76
CA LEU A 321 -13.35 10.45 -13.68
C LEU A 321 -14.33 9.38 -14.15
N LEU A 322 -15.40 9.77 -14.85
CA LEU A 322 -16.39 8.82 -15.38
C LEU A 322 -15.76 7.89 -16.42
N LEU A 323 -14.93 8.41 -17.33
CA LEU A 323 -14.25 7.59 -18.33
C LEU A 323 -13.30 6.58 -17.67
N ALA A 324 -12.52 7.03 -16.68
CA ALA A 324 -11.60 6.16 -15.95
C ALA A 324 -12.34 5.08 -15.15
N LEU A 325 -13.43 5.45 -14.47
CA LEU A 325 -14.28 4.50 -13.75
C LEU A 325 -15.02 3.54 -14.69
N ALA A 326 -15.42 3.98 -15.88
CA ALA A 326 -16.02 3.11 -16.89
C ALA A 326 -15.00 2.10 -17.43
N ALA A 327 -13.76 2.53 -17.69
CA ALA A 327 -12.67 1.65 -18.11
C ALA A 327 -12.36 0.59 -17.04
N VAL A 328 -12.22 0.99 -15.77
CA VAL A 328 -12.02 0.05 -14.65
C VAL A 328 -13.25 -0.86 -14.49
N GLY A 329 -14.45 -0.28 -14.57
CA GLY A 329 -15.71 -0.99 -14.43
C GLY A 329 -15.90 -2.07 -15.50
N TYR A 330 -15.44 -1.84 -16.73
CA TYR A 330 -15.47 -2.82 -17.81
C TYR A 330 -14.69 -4.10 -17.44
N PHE A 331 -13.48 -3.97 -16.89
CA PHE A 331 -12.67 -5.12 -16.46
C PHE A 331 -13.18 -5.77 -15.16
N LEU A 332 -13.87 -5.01 -14.30
CA LEU A 332 -14.49 -5.54 -13.08
C LEU A 332 -15.84 -6.22 -13.33
N LEU A 333 -16.51 -5.91 -14.43
CA LEU A 333 -17.88 -6.35 -14.70
C LEU A 333 -18.04 -7.88 -14.72
N PRO A 334 -17.15 -8.67 -15.37
CA PRO A 334 -17.25 -10.12 -15.35
C PRO A 334 -17.25 -10.72 -13.94
N TRP A 335 -16.45 -10.14 -13.04
CA TRP A 335 -16.38 -10.57 -11.65
C TRP A 335 -17.61 -10.13 -10.85
N LEU A 336 -18.06 -8.88 -11.02
CA LEU A 336 -19.26 -8.36 -10.36
C LEU A 336 -20.53 -9.13 -10.74
N ALA A 337 -20.66 -9.52 -12.02
CA ALA A 337 -21.77 -10.32 -12.51
C ALA A 337 -21.85 -11.71 -11.85
N ARG A 338 -20.70 -12.22 -11.38
CA ARG A 338 -20.54 -13.55 -10.78
C ARG A 338 -20.33 -13.53 -9.26
N ALA A 339 -20.26 -12.36 -8.64
CA ALA A 339 -20.03 -12.20 -7.20
C ALA A 339 -21.15 -12.80 -6.33
N GLY A 340 -22.34 -13.01 -6.91
CA GLY A 340 -23.49 -13.66 -6.27
C GLY A 340 -23.72 -15.12 -6.68
N GLU A 341 -22.80 -15.74 -7.43
CA GLU A 341 -22.91 -17.16 -7.78
C GLU A 341 -23.01 -18.02 -6.53
N VAL A 342 -24.09 -18.80 -6.44
CA VAL A 342 -24.28 -19.82 -5.41
C VAL A 342 -23.86 -21.13 -6.05
N SER A 343 -22.59 -21.52 -5.89
CA SER A 343 -22.16 -22.86 -6.26
C SER A 343 -22.71 -23.84 -5.22
N ASP A 344 -23.37 -24.93 -5.64
CA ASP A 344 -23.72 -26.04 -4.74
C ASP A 344 -22.42 -26.57 -4.11
N PRO A 345 -22.10 -26.25 -2.84
CA PRO A 345 -20.76 -26.44 -2.37
C PRO A 345 -20.51 -27.90 -2.01
N PRO A 346 -19.31 -28.44 -2.26
CA PRO A 346 -18.79 -29.53 -1.43
C PRO A 346 -18.43 -29.06 0.00
N GLN A 347 -18.33 -27.75 0.27
CA GLN A 347 -17.91 -27.19 1.58
C GLN A 347 -18.72 -25.95 2.03
N ASP A 348 -19.04 -25.86 3.32
CA ASP A 348 -19.73 -24.72 3.94
C ASP A 348 -19.01 -23.37 3.71
N LEU A 349 -19.71 -22.33 3.23
CA LEU A 349 -19.15 -20.99 3.00
C LEU A 349 -18.45 -20.44 4.25
N TRP A 350 -19.00 -20.71 5.43
CA TRP A 350 -18.38 -20.27 6.68
C TRP A 350 -17.05 -20.98 6.94
N PHE A 351 -16.94 -22.26 6.60
CA PHE A 351 -15.68 -22.99 6.65
C PHE A 351 -14.63 -22.34 5.74
N THR A 352 -15.00 -22.01 4.50
CA THR A 352 -14.11 -21.31 3.55
C THR A 352 -13.68 -19.96 4.06
N ILE A 353 -14.61 -19.13 4.57
CA ILE A 353 -14.28 -17.82 5.15
C ILE A 353 -13.31 -17.98 6.31
N ARG A 354 -13.60 -18.89 7.25
CA ARG A 354 -12.74 -19.11 8.43
C ARG A 354 -11.34 -19.56 8.03
N ARG A 355 -11.21 -20.50 7.08
CA ARG A 355 -9.91 -21.02 6.65
C ARG A 355 -9.11 -19.99 5.83
N THR A 356 -9.78 -19.18 5.02
CA THR A 356 -9.13 -18.23 4.11
C THR A 356 -8.77 -16.91 4.82
N TRP A 357 -9.60 -16.41 5.74
CA TRP A 357 -9.43 -15.05 6.30
C TRP A 357 -8.84 -15.02 7.71
N VAL A 358 -9.07 -16.03 8.55
CA VAL A 358 -8.61 -15.99 9.95
C VAL A 358 -7.09 -16.10 10.07
N PRO A 359 -6.38 -17.02 9.39
CA PRO A 359 -4.93 -17.08 9.50
C PRO A 359 -4.25 -15.78 9.01
N PRO A 360 -4.59 -15.21 7.83
CA PRO A 360 -4.09 -13.90 7.40
C PRO A 360 -4.38 -12.75 8.36
N LEU A 361 -5.51 -12.78 9.08
CA LEU A 361 -5.82 -11.76 10.07
C LEU A 361 -4.81 -11.72 11.22
N ILE A 362 -4.38 -12.89 11.70
CA ILE A 362 -3.39 -13.00 12.78
C ILE A 362 -2.04 -12.45 12.33
N THR A 363 -1.54 -12.89 11.18
CA THR A 363 -0.24 -12.42 10.66
C THR A 363 -0.27 -10.93 10.32
N THR A 364 -1.38 -10.44 9.75
CA THR A 364 -1.58 -9.01 9.52
C THR A 364 -1.51 -8.22 10.82
N GLY A 365 -2.17 -8.70 11.89
CA GLY A 365 -2.13 -8.05 13.20
C GLY A 365 -0.71 -7.93 13.75
N VAL A 366 0.07 -9.02 13.68
CA VAL A 366 1.49 -9.04 14.10
C VAL A 366 2.32 -8.08 13.24
N ALA A 367 2.22 -8.18 11.92
CA ALA A 367 2.99 -7.38 10.96
C ALA A 367 2.72 -5.88 11.10
N VAL A 368 1.45 -5.49 11.20
CA VAL A 368 1.05 -4.08 11.39
C VAL A 368 1.52 -3.57 12.74
N THR A 369 1.42 -4.38 13.81
CA THR A 369 1.87 -3.97 15.14
C THR A 369 3.39 -3.76 15.17
N ALA A 370 4.17 -4.69 14.62
CA ALA A 370 5.62 -4.55 14.51
C ALA A 370 6.01 -3.30 13.68
N ALA A 371 5.35 -3.10 12.54
CA ALA A 371 5.55 -1.92 11.69
C ALA A 371 5.17 -0.60 12.39
N ALA A 372 4.06 -0.57 13.15
CA ALA A 372 3.62 0.60 13.90
C ALA A 372 4.57 0.93 15.06
N VAL A 373 5.04 -0.09 15.79
CA VAL A 373 6.04 0.08 16.86
C VAL A 373 7.35 0.63 16.29
N GLY A 374 7.84 0.06 15.18
CA GLY A 374 9.02 0.56 14.49
C GLY A 374 8.85 1.96 13.94
N GLY A 375 7.70 2.24 13.32
CA GLY A 375 7.38 3.56 12.78
C GLY A 375 7.28 4.63 13.86
N PHE A 376 6.76 4.28 15.04
CA PHE A 376 6.75 5.15 16.20
C PHE A 376 8.17 5.37 16.76
N ALA A 377 8.98 4.32 16.88
CA ALA A 377 10.36 4.41 17.34
C ALA A 377 11.21 5.32 16.44
N ILE A 378 11.16 5.09 15.13
CA ILE A 378 11.93 5.85 14.13
C ILE A 378 11.34 7.25 13.96
N GLY A 379 10.02 7.37 13.82
CA GLY A 379 9.33 8.61 13.42
C GLY A 379 9.01 9.56 14.57
N ALA A 380 8.50 9.06 15.70
CA ALA A 380 8.10 9.90 16.83
C ALA A 380 9.21 10.05 17.89
N LEU A 381 9.92 8.96 18.22
CA LEU A 381 11.02 9.01 19.19
C LEU A 381 12.31 9.50 18.56
N ARG A 382 12.59 9.19 17.29
CA ARG A 382 13.75 9.71 16.53
C ARG A 382 15.05 9.64 17.36
N PRO A 383 15.53 8.43 17.71
CA PRO A 383 16.71 8.27 18.58
C PRO A 383 17.96 8.95 18.01
N PHE A 384 18.05 9.10 16.69
CA PHE A 384 19.16 9.77 16.00
C PHE A 384 18.77 11.15 15.44
N GLY A 385 17.72 11.77 16.00
CA GLY A 385 17.19 13.04 15.49
C GLY A 385 16.73 12.93 14.04
N ASP A 386 17.09 13.90 13.19
CA ASP A 386 16.73 13.92 11.77
C ASP A 386 17.33 12.76 10.97
N ALA A 387 18.46 12.21 11.42
CA ALA A 387 19.11 11.07 10.79
C ALA A 387 18.33 9.76 10.97
N SER A 388 17.34 9.72 11.89
CA SER A 388 16.54 8.51 12.12
C SER A 388 15.84 7.99 10.86
N ARG A 389 15.54 8.86 9.87
CA ARG A 389 14.99 8.42 8.57
C ARG A 389 15.92 7.46 7.84
N TRP A 390 17.23 7.63 7.97
CA TRP A 390 18.21 6.78 7.30
C TRP A 390 18.31 5.38 7.93
N VAL A 391 17.81 5.20 9.15
CA VAL A 391 17.66 3.86 9.76
C VAL A 391 16.75 2.96 8.90
N LEU A 392 15.82 3.55 8.13
CA LEU A 392 14.99 2.79 7.20
C LEU A 392 15.80 2.09 6.10
N LEU A 393 17.03 2.52 5.81
CA LEU A 393 17.92 1.80 4.88
C LEU A 393 18.23 0.38 5.35
N LEU A 394 18.19 0.10 6.65
CA LEU A 394 18.35 -1.24 7.19
C LEU A 394 17.25 -2.20 6.70
N PHE A 395 16.04 -1.69 6.51
CA PHE A 395 14.88 -2.46 6.08
C PHE A 395 14.67 -2.41 4.56
N ALA A 396 15.29 -1.43 3.89
CA ALA A 396 15.04 -1.11 2.49
C ALA A 396 15.28 -2.27 1.49
N PRO A 397 16.27 -3.16 1.65
CA PRO A 397 16.45 -4.29 0.73
C PRO A 397 15.23 -5.22 0.64
N TRP A 398 14.39 -5.24 1.67
CA TRP A 398 13.18 -6.07 1.72
C TRP A 398 11.89 -5.26 1.59
N LEU A 399 11.98 -3.97 1.25
CA LEU A 399 10.81 -3.08 1.16
C LEU A 399 9.76 -3.61 0.19
N PHE A 400 10.17 -4.17 -0.94
CA PHE A 400 9.27 -4.71 -1.94
C PHE A 400 9.34 -6.23 -2.09
N VAL A 401 9.91 -6.93 -1.12
CA VAL A 401 9.99 -8.39 -1.17
C VAL A 401 8.64 -8.97 -0.76
N GLY A 402 7.96 -9.58 -1.73
CA GLY A 402 6.77 -10.40 -1.52
C GLY A 402 7.12 -11.79 -0.98
N THR A 403 6.17 -12.70 -1.06
CA THR A 403 6.26 -14.03 -0.47
C THR A 403 7.03 -15.01 -1.38
N GLY A 404 6.95 -14.81 -2.69
CA GLY A 404 7.63 -15.61 -3.71
C GLY A 404 9.16 -15.71 -3.57
N PRO A 405 9.92 -14.61 -3.51
CA PRO A 405 11.39 -14.68 -3.51
C PRO A 405 12.01 -15.36 -2.27
N LEU A 406 11.25 -15.56 -1.20
CA LEU A 406 11.69 -16.24 0.02
C LEU A 406 10.97 -17.58 0.25
N ALA A 407 10.22 -18.06 -0.75
CA ALA A 407 9.36 -19.22 -0.67
C ALA A 407 10.07 -20.49 -0.21
N ALA A 408 11.22 -20.82 -0.84
CA ALA A 408 11.96 -22.04 -0.55
C ALA A 408 12.38 -22.11 0.93
N ALA A 409 12.98 -21.03 1.45
CA ALA A 409 13.40 -20.94 2.84
C ALA A 409 12.21 -20.95 3.82
N HIS A 410 11.09 -20.32 3.46
CA HIS A 410 9.90 -20.34 4.30
C HIS A 410 9.23 -21.72 4.34
N LEU A 411 9.19 -22.43 3.21
CA LEU A 411 8.64 -23.78 3.11
C LEU A 411 9.48 -24.76 3.93
N GLU A 412 10.80 -24.70 3.79
CA GLU A 412 11.72 -25.52 4.57
C GLU A 412 11.57 -25.28 6.07
N ALA A 413 11.41 -24.03 6.50
CA ALA A 413 11.24 -23.70 7.90
C ALA A 413 9.89 -24.16 8.51
N VAL A 414 8.97 -24.63 7.67
CA VAL A 414 7.65 -25.19 8.03
C VAL A 414 7.60 -26.71 7.81
N ALA A 415 8.61 -27.29 7.15
CA ALA A 415 8.62 -28.67 6.70
C ALA A 415 8.89 -29.72 7.80
N GLU A 416 8.94 -29.34 9.08
CA GLU A 416 9.17 -30.31 10.17
C GLU A 416 8.08 -31.42 10.18
N PRO A 417 8.45 -32.70 10.37
CA PRO A 417 7.53 -33.82 10.25
C PRO A 417 6.31 -33.69 11.17
N GLY A 418 5.13 -33.50 10.58
CA GLY A 418 3.85 -33.37 11.28
C GLY A 418 3.28 -31.94 11.38
N GLU A 419 4.03 -30.90 11.00
CA GLU A 419 3.58 -29.50 11.10
C GLU A 419 2.72 -29.03 9.93
N TRP A 420 2.80 -29.71 8.77
CA TRP A 420 2.01 -29.43 7.56
C TRP A 420 0.50 -29.35 7.79
N VAL A 421 -0.01 -30.07 8.79
CA VAL A 421 -1.46 -30.27 9.00
C VAL A 421 -2.04 -29.40 10.12
N VAL A 422 -1.21 -28.87 11.04
CA VAL A 422 -1.72 -28.32 12.32
C VAL A 422 -1.35 -26.85 12.57
N ILE A 423 -0.13 -26.40 12.22
CA ILE A 423 0.35 -25.03 12.52
C ILE A 423 1.13 -24.41 11.35
N GLY A 424 1.72 -25.22 10.46
CA GLY A 424 2.43 -24.77 9.26
C GLY A 424 1.57 -24.07 8.19
N SER A 425 0.25 -24.07 8.37
CA SER A 425 -0.72 -23.37 7.52
C SER A 425 -0.89 -21.88 7.84
N LEU A 426 -0.13 -21.35 8.81
CA LEU A 426 -0.09 -19.90 9.02
C LEU A 426 0.45 -19.22 7.75
N PRO A 427 -0.07 -18.03 7.39
CA PRO A 427 0.41 -17.24 6.27
C PRO A 427 1.93 -17.06 6.34
N PRO A 428 2.59 -16.73 5.22
CA PRO A 428 4.04 -16.65 5.17
C PRO A 428 4.54 -15.77 6.30
N ARG A 429 5.72 -16.11 6.85
CA ARG A 429 6.34 -15.48 8.02
C ARG A 429 6.75 -14.02 7.73
N ALA A 430 5.82 -13.16 7.33
CA ALA A 430 5.96 -11.72 7.24
C ALA A 430 5.67 -11.11 8.62
N TRP A 431 6.59 -11.30 9.57
CA TRP A 431 6.45 -10.79 10.94
C TRP A 431 6.47 -9.25 11.00
N ILE A 432 6.85 -8.59 9.90
CA ILE A 432 6.83 -7.15 9.72
C ILE A 432 6.50 -6.79 8.28
N ALA A 433 5.52 -5.91 8.07
CA ALA A 433 5.26 -5.33 6.75
C ALA A 433 6.14 -4.10 6.54
N VAL A 434 7.28 -4.27 5.85
CA VAL A 434 8.26 -3.20 5.63
C VAL A 434 7.65 -1.96 4.96
N PRO A 435 6.77 -2.05 3.93
CA PRO A 435 6.08 -0.87 3.40
C PRO A 435 5.32 -0.08 4.47
N LEU A 436 4.63 -0.77 5.38
CA LEU A 436 3.89 -0.11 6.46
C LEU A 436 4.84 0.53 7.48
N LEU A 437 6.01 -0.04 7.73
CA LEU A 437 7.03 0.56 8.60
C LEU A 437 7.41 1.96 8.08
N PHE A 438 7.61 2.10 6.76
CA PHE A 438 7.89 3.39 6.12
C PHE A 438 6.72 4.37 6.27
N LEU A 439 5.51 3.91 6.01
CA LEU A 439 4.30 4.75 6.11
C LEU A 439 4.02 5.20 7.56
N PHE A 440 4.11 4.30 8.54
CA PHE A 440 4.00 4.65 9.95
C PHE A 440 5.14 5.56 10.41
N THR A 441 6.35 5.38 9.90
CA THR A 441 7.45 6.32 10.15
C THR A 441 7.09 7.71 9.64
N ALA A 442 6.59 7.82 8.41
CA ALA A 442 6.16 9.09 7.82
C ALA A 442 5.06 9.78 8.63
N LEU A 443 4.05 8.99 9.06
CA LEU A 443 2.91 9.45 9.85
C LEU A 443 3.34 9.89 11.25
N CYS A 444 4.02 9.03 12.00
CA CYS A 444 4.49 9.33 13.34
C CYS A 444 5.45 10.52 13.34
N TRP A 445 6.22 10.72 12.27
CA TRP A 445 7.04 11.92 12.09
C TRP A 445 6.17 13.19 12.04
N GLY A 446 5.20 13.26 11.12
CA GLY A 446 4.32 14.42 10.98
C GLY A 446 3.50 14.70 12.24
N LEU A 447 2.90 13.66 12.82
CA LEU A 447 2.09 13.78 14.03
C LEU A 447 2.91 14.22 15.26
N GLN A 448 4.17 13.79 15.38
CA GLN A 448 5.03 14.21 16.48
C GLN A 448 5.43 15.68 16.37
N ASP A 449 5.73 16.18 15.16
CA ASP A 449 6.02 17.61 14.96
C ASP A 449 4.80 18.46 15.38
N ARG A 450 3.61 18.04 14.97
CA ARG A 450 2.34 18.67 15.35
C ARG A 450 2.08 18.62 16.86
N ARG A 451 2.36 17.47 17.49
CA ARG A 451 2.22 17.29 18.94
C ARG A 451 3.14 18.25 19.70
N ARG A 452 4.39 18.40 19.27
CA ARG A 452 5.36 19.34 19.86
C ARG A 452 4.89 20.79 19.68
N ALA A 453 4.40 21.15 18.50
CA ALA A 453 3.86 22.49 18.24
C ALA A 453 2.69 22.82 19.17
N ARG A 454 1.75 21.89 19.39
CA ARG A 454 0.64 22.10 20.34
C ARG A 454 1.08 22.29 21.79
N ILE A 455 2.06 21.51 22.23
CA ILE A 455 2.63 21.65 23.58
C ILE A 455 3.32 23.01 23.71
N ALA A 456 4.05 23.46 22.68
CA ALA A 456 4.67 24.79 22.65
C ALA A 456 3.63 25.93 22.67
N GLN A 457 2.45 25.71 22.08
CA GLN A 457 1.29 26.62 22.16
C GLN A 457 0.55 26.56 23.51
N GLY A 458 1.06 25.84 24.51
CA GLY A 458 0.47 25.77 25.85
C GLY A 458 -0.64 24.73 26.02
N HIS A 459 -0.91 23.87 25.02
CA HIS A 459 -1.90 22.81 25.20
C HIS A 459 -1.42 21.74 26.19
N PRO A 460 -2.30 21.20 27.05
CA PRO A 460 -1.94 20.11 27.96
C PRO A 460 -1.37 18.89 27.24
N ARG A 461 -0.33 18.26 27.81
CA ARG A 461 0.31 17.06 27.24
C ARG A 461 -0.68 15.94 26.94
N GLY A 462 -1.68 15.74 27.81
CA GLY A 462 -2.73 14.73 27.62
C GLY A 462 -3.57 14.99 26.37
N ALA A 463 -3.99 16.24 26.13
CA ALA A 463 -4.76 16.62 24.94
C ALA A 463 -3.92 16.46 23.66
N ALA A 464 -2.63 16.80 23.71
CA ALA A 464 -1.72 16.62 22.58
C ALA A 464 -1.50 15.13 22.26
N ASN A 465 -1.37 14.27 23.27
CA ASN A 465 -1.28 12.81 23.11
C ASN A 465 -2.58 12.21 22.54
N ALA A 466 -3.74 12.61 23.07
CA ALA A 466 -5.03 12.12 22.61
C ALA A 466 -5.27 12.47 21.13
N ALA A 467 -4.86 13.66 20.71
CA ALA A 467 -4.97 14.04 19.32
C ALA A 467 -3.99 13.29 18.39
N PHE A 468 -2.78 12.99 18.86
CA PHE A 468 -1.86 12.11 18.14
C PHE A 468 -2.50 10.73 17.91
N ALA A 469 -3.04 10.11 18.97
CA ALA A 469 -3.69 8.81 18.88
C ALA A 469 -4.93 8.83 17.97
N LYS A 470 -5.78 9.86 18.09
CA LYS A 470 -6.97 10.04 17.26
C LYS A 470 -6.64 10.18 15.77
N ALA A 471 -5.49 10.75 15.43
CA ALA A 471 -5.03 10.88 14.05
C ALA A 471 -4.36 9.59 13.51
N ALA A 472 -3.71 8.83 14.40
CA ALA A 472 -2.98 7.61 14.04
C ALA A 472 -3.89 6.37 13.92
N LEU A 473 -4.92 6.25 14.75
CA LEU A 473 -5.76 5.05 14.81
C LEU A 473 -6.47 4.71 13.48
N PRO A 474 -7.09 5.67 12.76
CA PRO A 474 -7.71 5.34 11.48
C PRO A 474 -6.69 4.96 10.40
N PHE A 475 -5.45 5.46 10.49
CA PHE A 475 -4.37 5.02 9.61
C PHE A 475 -4.01 3.56 9.88
N ALA A 476 -3.91 3.18 11.15
CA ALA A 476 -3.63 1.80 11.53
C ALA A 476 -4.73 0.86 11.03
N LEU A 477 -6.01 1.25 11.15
CA LEU A 477 -7.12 0.50 10.59
C LEU A 477 -7.03 0.38 9.06
N LEU A 478 -6.74 1.47 8.35
CA LEU A 478 -6.52 1.45 6.91
C LEU A 478 -5.38 0.50 6.51
N ALA A 479 -4.29 0.49 7.29
CA ALA A 479 -3.13 -0.36 7.07
C ALA A 479 -3.46 -1.84 7.32
N VAL A 480 -4.25 -2.16 8.35
CA VAL A 480 -4.78 -3.52 8.59
C VAL A 480 -5.63 -3.98 7.41
N LEU A 481 -6.56 -3.15 6.94
CA LEU A 481 -7.40 -3.49 5.77
C LEU A 481 -6.55 -3.67 4.50
N ALA A 482 -5.61 -2.77 4.21
CA ALA A 482 -4.78 -2.93 3.02
C ALA A 482 -3.94 -4.22 3.07
N LEU A 483 -3.29 -4.50 4.20
CA LEU A 483 -2.40 -5.66 4.33
C LEU A 483 -3.16 -6.98 4.42
N LEU A 484 -4.30 -7.02 5.12
CA LEU A 484 -5.14 -8.21 5.19
C LEU A 484 -5.62 -8.63 3.80
N LEU A 485 -6.06 -7.65 2.99
CA LEU A 485 -6.47 -7.93 1.62
C LEU A 485 -5.33 -8.54 0.80
N VAL A 486 -4.11 -8.02 0.92
CA VAL A 486 -2.93 -8.57 0.24
C VAL A 486 -2.64 -10.01 0.69
N HIS A 487 -2.61 -10.26 2.00
CA HIS A 487 -2.31 -11.61 2.52
C HIS A 487 -3.37 -12.65 2.16
N VAL A 488 -4.66 -12.26 2.12
CA VAL A 488 -5.75 -13.18 1.73
C VAL A 488 -5.68 -13.53 0.26
N GLN A 489 -5.18 -12.61 -0.58
CA GLN A 489 -5.09 -12.77 -2.03
C GLN A 489 -3.73 -13.33 -2.48
N ASP A 490 -2.91 -13.83 -1.56
CA ASP A 490 -1.60 -14.40 -1.86
C ASP A 490 -1.73 -15.82 -2.45
N LEU A 491 -2.05 -15.88 -3.74
CA LEU A 491 -2.19 -17.14 -4.48
C LEU A 491 -0.92 -17.98 -4.42
N PHE A 492 0.25 -17.33 -4.49
CA PHE A 492 1.54 -18.02 -4.54
C PHE A 492 1.73 -18.90 -3.30
N TRP A 493 1.48 -18.36 -2.11
CA TRP A 493 1.65 -19.12 -0.87
C TRP A 493 0.58 -20.20 -0.69
N ASN A 494 -0.67 -19.90 -1.05
CA ASN A 494 -1.77 -20.85 -0.96
C ASN A 494 -1.49 -22.10 -1.81
N GLU A 495 -1.04 -21.88 -3.05
CA GLU A 495 -0.64 -22.95 -3.95
C GLU A 495 0.55 -23.72 -3.38
N LEU A 496 1.62 -23.05 -2.95
CA LEU A 496 2.83 -23.71 -2.43
C LEU A 496 2.56 -24.63 -1.23
N THR A 497 1.57 -24.29 -0.40
CA THR A 497 1.24 -25.05 0.83
C THR A 497 0.10 -26.05 0.65
N TYR A 498 -0.27 -26.38 -0.60
CA TYR A 498 -1.36 -27.31 -0.94
C TYR A 498 -2.71 -26.91 -0.31
N GLN A 499 -2.94 -25.60 -0.17
CA GLN A 499 -4.23 -25.05 0.24
C GLN A 499 -5.16 -24.84 -0.96
N ASP A 500 -4.85 -25.49 -2.08
CA ASP A 500 -5.47 -25.36 -3.40
C ASP A 500 -7.00 -25.54 -3.31
N MET A 501 -7.52 -26.36 -2.41
CA MET A 501 -8.98 -26.51 -2.25
C MET A 501 -9.68 -25.32 -1.54
N LEU A 502 -8.97 -24.24 -1.22
CA LEU A 502 -9.53 -23.00 -0.67
C LEU A 502 -9.57 -21.90 -1.73
N SER A 503 -10.66 -21.12 -1.74
CA SER A 503 -10.86 -19.87 -2.50
C SER A 503 -10.39 -19.94 -3.96
N ALA A 504 -9.10 -19.71 -4.22
CA ALA A 504 -8.55 -19.67 -5.57
C ALA A 504 -8.43 -21.01 -6.28
N GLY A 505 -8.09 -22.11 -5.60
CA GLY A 505 -8.01 -23.37 -6.32
C GLY A 505 -9.37 -24.05 -6.51
N VAL A 506 -10.45 -23.61 -5.84
CA VAL A 506 -11.83 -23.93 -6.29
C VAL A 506 -12.07 -23.31 -7.68
N MET A 507 -11.65 -22.05 -7.87
CA MET A 507 -11.78 -21.37 -9.16
C MET A 507 -10.90 -22.01 -10.24
N ARG A 508 -9.68 -22.43 -9.87
CA ARG A 508 -8.79 -23.17 -10.77
C ARG A 508 -9.35 -24.55 -11.14
N TYR A 509 -9.85 -25.30 -10.16
CA TYR A 509 -10.47 -26.60 -10.39
C TYR A 509 -11.63 -26.49 -11.38
N ALA A 510 -12.48 -25.46 -11.24
CA ALA A 510 -13.56 -25.20 -12.18
C ALA A 510 -13.06 -24.92 -13.60
N LEU A 511 -11.99 -24.12 -13.76
CA LEU A 511 -11.36 -23.89 -15.06
C LEU A 511 -10.78 -25.17 -15.68
N GLU A 512 -10.08 -26.00 -14.89
CA GLU A 512 -9.48 -27.25 -15.35
C GLU A 512 -10.54 -28.28 -15.81
N HIS A 513 -11.73 -28.24 -15.22
CA HIS A 513 -12.86 -29.12 -15.57
C HIS A 513 -13.86 -28.48 -16.53
N LEU A 514 -13.58 -27.26 -17.03
CA LEU A 514 -14.45 -26.48 -17.91
C LEU A 514 -15.87 -26.25 -17.32
N ASP A 515 -15.97 -26.15 -15.99
CA ASP A 515 -17.21 -25.83 -15.29
C ASP A 515 -17.39 -24.31 -15.22
N PHE A 516 -18.03 -23.76 -16.25
CA PHE A 516 -18.29 -22.33 -16.38
C PHE A 516 -19.59 -21.87 -15.70
N GLU A 517 -20.42 -22.81 -15.24
CA GLU A 517 -21.66 -22.51 -14.51
C GLU A 517 -21.39 -22.32 -13.01
N HIS A 518 -20.45 -23.08 -12.45
CA HIS A 518 -20.11 -23.05 -11.02
C HIS A 518 -18.64 -22.74 -10.80
N THR A 519 -18.21 -21.60 -11.34
CA THR A 519 -16.80 -21.16 -11.33
C THR A 519 -16.21 -20.95 -9.93
N GLY A 520 -17.05 -20.81 -8.90
CA GLY A 520 -16.61 -20.54 -7.53
C GLY A 520 -16.03 -19.14 -7.32
N ILE A 521 -16.25 -18.20 -8.25
CA ILE A 521 -15.74 -16.81 -8.15
C ILE A 521 -16.15 -16.12 -6.85
N ALA A 522 -17.35 -16.42 -6.34
CA ALA A 522 -17.84 -15.91 -5.07
C ALA A 522 -16.96 -16.32 -3.87
N TYR A 523 -16.20 -17.42 -3.95
CA TYR A 523 -15.25 -17.83 -2.90
C TYR A 523 -13.95 -17.02 -2.90
N GLY A 524 -13.61 -16.37 -4.03
CA GLY A 524 -12.45 -15.49 -4.17
C GLY A 524 -12.51 -14.26 -3.25
N PHE A 525 -13.70 -13.67 -3.14
CA PHE A 525 -13.97 -12.58 -2.21
C PHE A 525 -15.45 -12.60 -1.80
N PRO A 526 -15.81 -13.41 -0.78
CA PRO A 526 -17.20 -13.62 -0.39
C PRO A 526 -17.92 -12.31 -0.04
N LEU A 527 -19.16 -12.17 -0.49
CA LEU A 527 -20.01 -10.99 -0.21
C LEU A 527 -20.08 -10.62 1.29
N PRO A 528 -20.20 -11.59 2.24
CA PRO A 528 -20.20 -11.27 3.67
C PRO A 528 -18.92 -10.59 4.15
N VAL A 529 -17.80 -10.73 3.44
CA VAL A 529 -16.52 -10.07 3.74
C VAL A 529 -16.33 -8.81 2.90
N LEU A 530 -16.72 -8.84 1.62
CA LEU A 530 -16.63 -7.68 0.71
C LEU A 530 -17.43 -6.49 1.23
N ILE A 531 -18.67 -6.71 1.68
CA ILE A 531 -19.56 -5.65 2.17
C ILE A 531 -18.95 -4.86 3.35
N PRO A 532 -18.51 -5.48 4.46
CA PRO A 532 -17.89 -4.73 5.54
C PRO A 532 -16.58 -4.05 5.12
N TYR A 533 -15.81 -4.65 4.19
CA TYR A 533 -14.63 -4.00 3.60
C TYR A 533 -14.99 -2.71 2.84
N ALA A 534 -16.01 -2.78 1.98
CA ALA A 534 -16.51 -1.67 1.20
C ALA A 534 -17.03 -0.54 2.09
N LEU A 535 -17.79 -0.88 3.13
CA LEU A 535 -18.28 0.10 4.11
C LEU A 535 -17.12 0.76 4.87
N ALA A 536 -16.14 -0.03 5.32
CA ALA A 536 -14.98 0.50 6.03
C ALA A 536 -14.12 1.41 5.13
N ALA A 537 -13.87 1.01 3.89
CA ALA A 537 -13.12 1.79 2.90
C ALA A 537 -13.84 3.09 2.55
N ALA A 538 -15.16 3.04 2.32
CA ALA A 538 -15.98 4.22 2.07
C ALA A 538 -15.98 5.18 3.29
N ALA A 539 -16.13 4.65 4.50
CA ALA A 539 -16.09 5.45 5.73
C ALA A 539 -14.72 6.15 5.90
N LEU A 540 -13.61 5.43 5.68
CA LEU A 540 -12.27 6.01 5.70
C LEU A 540 -12.07 7.04 4.59
N ALA A 541 -12.60 6.80 3.39
CA ALA A 541 -12.53 7.73 2.27
C ALA A 541 -13.30 9.04 2.51
N VAL A 542 -14.40 8.97 3.26
CA VAL A 542 -15.24 10.13 3.60
C VAL A 542 -14.73 10.88 4.83
N TRP A 543 -14.22 10.20 5.86
CA TRP A 543 -13.88 10.83 7.13
C TRP A 543 -12.39 11.01 7.39
N TYR A 544 -11.54 10.14 6.86
CA TYR A 544 -10.11 10.11 7.18
C TYR A 544 -9.23 10.60 6.04
N LEU A 545 -9.34 10.04 4.83
CA LEU A 545 -8.56 10.47 3.66
C LEU A 545 -8.69 11.97 3.32
N PRO A 546 -9.83 12.66 3.54
CA PRO A 546 -9.91 14.11 3.37
C PRO A 546 -9.18 14.90 4.45
N ARG A 547 -8.43 14.27 5.36
CA ARG A 547 -7.57 14.89 6.37
C ARG A 547 -6.09 14.55 6.17
N VAL A 548 -5.79 13.49 5.42
CA VAL A 548 -4.42 13.05 5.13
C VAL A 548 -3.77 13.99 4.12
N ALA A 549 -2.52 14.36 4.40
CA ALA A 549 -1.66 15.14 3.52
C ALA A 549 -0.26 14.52 3.48
N VAL A 550 0.29 14.31 2.29
CA VAL A 550 1.71 13.94 2.13
C VAL A 550 2.48 15.24 1.91
N ARG A 551 3.57 15.44 2.66
CA ARG A 551 4.43 16.62 2.58
C ARG A 551 5.89 16.21 2.38
N THR A 552 6.69 17.13 1.82
CA THR A 552 8.13 16.95 1.60
C THR A 552 8.92 18.16 2.14
N GLY A 553 10.19 17.95 2.49
CA GLY A 553 11.09 19.03 2.95
C GLY A 553 11.15 19.26 4.47
N ARG A 554 11.63 20.45 4.88
CA ARG A 554 11.72 20.85 6.29
C ARG A 554 10.40 21.49 6.74
N ALA A 555 10.00 21.24 8.00
CA ALA A 555 8.91 21.95 8.68
C ALA A 555 9.34 23.37 9.01
#